data_AF-A0A2W2E7Y4-F1
#
_entry.id   AF-A0A2W2E7Y4-F1
#
_cell.length_a   1.000
_cell.length_b   1.000
_cell.length_c   1.000
_cell.angle_alpha   90.00
_cell.angle_beta   90.00
_cell.angle_gamma   90.00
#
_symmetry.space_group_name_H-M   'P 1'
#
loop_
_entity.id
_entity.type
_entity.pdbx_description
1 polymer ?
#
loop_
_entity_poly.entity_id
_entity_poly.type
_entity_poly.pdbx_seq_one_letter_code
_entity_poly.pdbx_strand_id
1 'polypeptide(L)'
;MPPAVAGTMIVCVRDDLQHVLANSRQIGRHLGIPGTSCPRYWASPALRRWQHRQMIDLRNVPGGPWHCAGGPIRLLDLAGMRHGAYVGASMRHAQWSHVVARTPVATPWSAFLQKHINDPQYTMDMATAAYHRQPRVQAMRMHNAAVYGVRLDLGDLEMFQAGAAAYANFHSLWAVCTDAFLTAEGERLEPASAHFADRISYLDRAARYLDSLDDSQRLLAVTLHQS
;
A
#
# COMPACT_ATOMS: atom_id res chain seq x y z
N MET A 1 17.59 6.35 -11.03
CA MET A 1 16.63 5.26 -10.74
C MET A 1 15.21 5.81 -10.88
N PRO A 2 14.22 5.01 -11.30
CA PRO A 2 12.84 5.48 -11.39
C PRO A 2 12.32 5.92 -10.01
N PRO A 3 11.69 7.11 -9.90
CA PRO A 3 11.16 7.59 -8.63
C PRO A 3 9.97 6.71 -8.19
N ALA A 4 9.82 6.51 -6.88
CA ALA A 4 8.62 5.91 -6.35
C ALA A 4 7.44 6.90 -6.44
N VAL A 5 6.27 6.41 -6.83
CA VAL A 5 5.04 7.19 -6.84
C VAL A 5 4.24 6.84 -5.61
N ALA A 6 4.11 7.78 -4.68
CA ALA A 6 3.21 7.64 -3.53
C ALA A 6 1.80 8.06 -3.93
N GLY A 7 0.84 7.13 -3.92
CA GLY A 7 -0.57 7.44 -4.15
C GLY A 7 -1.31 7.75 -2.85
N THR A 8 -0.93 7.07 -1.77
CA THR A 8 -1.44 7.31 -0.42
C THR A 8 -0.32 7.56 0.57
N MET A 9 -0.53 8.51 1.47
CA MET A 9 0.34 8.77 2.61
C MET A 9 -0.44 8.60 3.91
N ILE A 10 0.17 7.93 4.88
CA ILE A 10 -0.29 7.97 6.27
C ILE A 10 0.38 9.13 6.98
N VAL A 11 -0.41 9.89 7.73
CA VAL A 11 0.08 11.02 8.52
C VAL A 11 -0.16 10.71 9.99
N CYS A 12 0.91 10.67 10.77
CA CYS A 12 0.83 10.77 12.22
C CYS A 12 0.62 12.22 12.60
N VAL A 13 -0.52 12.49 13.24
CA VAL A 13 -0.98 13.84 13.53
C VAL A 13 -0.30 14.32 14.79
N ARG A 14 0.39 15.45 14.68
CA ARG A 14 1.00 16.13 15.82
C ARG A 14 -0.04 16.56 16.85
N ASP A 15 0.37 16.58 18.11
CA ASP A 15 -0.48 16.92 19.25
C ASP A 15 -1.12 18.32 19.13
N ASP A 16 -0.38 19.28 18.59
CA ASP A 16 -0.85 20.65 18.33
C ASP A 16 -1.91 20.74 17.21
N LEU A 17 -1.97 19.75 16.32
CA LEU A 17 -2.92 19.69 15.20
C LEU A 17 -4.13 18.78 15.45
N GLN A 18 -4.17 18.06 16.59
CA GLN A 18 -5.27 17.16 16.91
C GLN A 18 -6.64 17.86 16.95
N HIS A 19 -6.67 19.10 17.45
CA HIS A 19 -7.90 19.90 17.54
C HIS A 19 -8.42 20.37 16.18
N VAL A 20 -7.52 20.51 15.19
CA VAL A 20 -7.84 20.99 13.84
C VAL A 20 -8.46 19.88 12.99
N LEU A 21 -8.04 18.63 13.20
CA LEU A 21 -8.58 17.46 12.48
C LEU A 21 -10.01 17.07 12.86
N ALA A 22 -10.56 17.63 13.94
CA ALA A 22 -11.98 17.48 14.26
C ALA A 22 -12.89 18.04 13.15
N ASN A 23 -12.37 18.92 12.28
CA ASN A 23 -13.07 19.47 11.12
C ASN A 23 -12.46 18.96 9.81
N SER A 24 -12.99 17.85 9.29
CA SER A 24 -12.45 17.11 8.13
C SER A 24 -12.27 17.91 6.83
N ARG A 25 -12.94 19.06 6.69
CA ARG A 25 -12.93 19.88 5.46
C ARG A 25 -11.68 20.74 5.26
N GLN A 26 -10.79 20.87 6.25
CA GLN A 26 -9.61 21.76 6.17
C GLN A 26 -8.26 21.04 6.27
N ILE A 27 -8.25 19.71 6.34
CA ILE A 27 -7.07 18.90 6.61
C ILE A 27 -5.90 19.20 5.64
N GLY A 28 -6.17 19.33 4.34
CA GLY A 28 -5.14 19.65 3.34
C GLY A 28 -4.45 21.00 3.51
N ARG A 29 -5.10 21.99 4.15
CA ARG A 29 -4.48 23.30 4.43
C ARG A 29 -3.51 23.26 5.61
N HIS A 30 -3.73 22.36 6.57
CA HIS A 30 -2.99 22.35 7.84
C HIS A 30 -1.85 21.35 7.88
N LEU A 31 -1.91 20.28 7.08
CA LEU A 31 -0.85 19.26 7.04
C LEU A 31 0.28 19.60 6.06
N GLY A 32 0.17 20.67 5.27
CA GLY A 32 1.17 21.03 4.26
C GLY A 32 1.32 20.01 3.13
N ILE A 33 0.39 19.05 3.03
CA ILE A 33 0.37 18.00 2.01
C ILE A 33 -0.84 18.21 1.09
N PRO A 34 -0.63 18.39 -0.23
CA PRO A 34 -1.73 18.46 -1.18
C PRO A 34 -2.39 17.08 -1.33
N GLY A 35 -3.61 16.94 -0.80
CA GLY A 35 -4.36 15.69 -0.88
C GLY A 35 -5.72 15.74 -0.21
N THR A 36 -6.44 14.63 -0.28
CA THR A 36 -7.76 14.45 0.33
C THR A 36 -7.77 13.26 1.29
N SER A 37 -8.49 13.36 2.40
CA SER A 37 -8.68 12.25 3.32
C SER A 37 -9.36 11.09 2.60
N CYS A 38 -8.88 9.86 2.83
CA CYS A 38 -9.44 8.67 2.20
C CYS A 38 -9.74 7.57 3.23
N PRO A 39 -10.95 6.98 3.23
CA PRO A 39 -11.30 5.94 4.18
C PRO A 39 -10.50 4.67 3.91
N ARG A 40 -9.55 4.35 4.79
CA ARG A 40 -8.61 3.23 4.63
C ARG A 40 -8.53 2.35 5.87
N TYR A 41 -8.66 2.94 7.06
CA TYR A 41 -8.59 2.19 8.30
C TYR A 41 -9.91 1.49 8.59
N TRP A 42 -9.82 0.30 9.17
CA TRP A 42 -10.94 -0.33 9.87
C TRP A 42 -11.02 0.30 11.25
N ALA A 43 -12.21 0.67 11.67
CA ALA A 43 -12.46 1.05 13.05
C ALA A 43 -12.56 -0.22 13.92
N SER A 44 -12.13 -0.09 15.17
CA SER A 44 -12.22 -1.17 16.16
C SER A 44 -13.65 -1.71 16.25
N PRO A 45 -13.86 -3.04 16.30
CA PRO A 45 -15.19 -3.62 16.52
C PRO A 45 -15.78 -3.24 17.88
N ALA A 46 -14.94 -2.80 18.83
CA ALA A 46 -15.35 -2.30 20.15
C ALA A 46 -15.71 -0.80 20.16
N LEU A 47 -15.74 -0.14 19.00
CA LEU A 47 -16.03 1.29 18.90
C LEU A 47 -17.44 1.62 19.43
N ARG A 48 -17.50 2.48 20.44
CA ARG A 48 -18.76 2.95 21.03
C ARG A 48 -19.30 4.13 20.24
N ARG A 49 -20.63 4.29 20.20
CA ARG A 49 -21.30 5.40 19.46
C ARG A 49 -20.75 6.80 19.77
N TRP A 50 -20.45 7.10 21.04
CA TRP A 50 -19.91 8.41 21.44
C TRP A 50 -18.44 8.63 21.02
N GLN A 51 -17.73 7.57 20.63
CA GLN A 51 -16.38 7.64 20.08
C GLN A 51 -16.39 7.92 18.57
N HIS A 52 -17.54 7.81 17.89
CA HIS A 52 -17.62 8.07 16.44
C HIS A 52 -17.15 9.48 16.08
N ARG A 53 -17.42 10.47 16.93
CA ARG A 53 -16.95 11.86 16.75
C ARG A 53 -15.43 12.03 16.78
N GLN A 54 -14.69 11.02 17.26
CA GLN A 54 -13.23 11.03 17.29
C GLN A 54 -12.61 10.47 16.01
N MET A 55 -13.43 9.87 15.15
CA MET A 55 -13.03 9.27 13.89
C MET A 55 -13.21 10.28 12.74
N ILE A 56 -12.34 10.22 11.75
CA ILE A 56 -12.35 11.09 10.58
C ILE A 56 -12.97 10.32 9.41
N ASP A 57 -13.97 10.90 8.76
CA ASP A 57 -14.69 10.32 7.61
C ASP A 57 -15.15 8.87 7.84
N LEU A 58 -15.72 8.63 9.02
CA LEU A 58 -16.26 7.33 9.42
C LEU A 58 -17.47 6.95 8.54
N ARG A 59 -17.42 5.77 7.93
CA ARG A 59 -18.41 5.22 7.00
C ARG A 59 -18.75 3.79 7.40
N ASN A 60 -20.03 3.45 7.33
CA ASN A 60 -20.50 2.08 7.50
C ASN A 60 -20.56 1.42 6.12
N VAL A 61 -19.94 0.24 5.99
CA VAL A 61 -20.04 -0.60 4.80
C VAL A 61 -20.96 -1.78 5.13
N PRO A 62 -22.07 -1.99 4.39
CA PRO A 62 -22.96 -3.11 4.63
C PRO A 62 -22.20 -4.44 4.61
N GLY A 63 -22.33 -5.23 5.69
CA GLY A 63 -21.67 -6.54 5.81
C GLY A 63 -20.17 -6.51 6.09
N GLY A 64 -19.58 -5.34 6.37
CA GLY A 64 -18.16 -5.17 6.65
C GLY A 64 -17.86 -4.37 7.93
N PRO A 65 -16.57 -4.20 8.28
CA PRO A 65 -16.18 -3.30 9.36
C PRO A 65 -16.51 -1.86 9.00
N TRP A 66 -16.59 -1.00 10.00
CA TRP A 66 -16.65 0.44 9.77
C TRP A 66 -15.31 0.92 9.23
N HIS A 67 -15.34 1.78 8.21
CA HIS A 67 -14.14 2.35 7.60
C HIS A 67 -14.00 3.82 7.96
N CYS A 68 -12.79 4.29 8.18
CA CYS A 68 -12.51 5.71 8.44
C CYS A 68 -11.21 6.14 7.77
N ALA A 69 -11.09 7.44 7.52
CA ALA A 69 -9.84 8.01 7.06
C ALA A 69 -8.80 8.11 8.17
N GLY A 70 -9.23 8.20 9.43
CA GLY A 70 -8.32 8.35 10.55
C GLY A 70 -8.99 8.36 11.91
N GLY A 71 -8.17 8.40 12.96
CA GLY A 71 -8.61 8.38 14.35
C GLY A 71 -7.45 8.05 15.30
N PRO A 72 -7.70 8.06 16.63
CA PRO A 72 -6.75 7.57 17.62
C PRO A 72 -6.42 6.10 17.37
N ILE A 73 -5.15 5.70 17.50
CA ILE A 73 -4.67 4.34 17.21
C ILE A 73 -5.48 3.28 17.94
N ARG A 74 -5.79 3.49 19.23
CA ARG A 74 -6.62 2.57 20.04
C ARG A 74 -8.04 2.33 19.50
N LEU A 75 -8.52 3.16 18.59
CA LEU A 75 -9.84 3.04 17.96
C LEU A 75 -9.77 2.48 16.53
N LEU A 76 -8.57 2.18 16.03
CA LEU A 76 -8.32 1.55 14.74
C LEU A 76 -8.04 0.06 14.92
N ASP A 77 -8.53 -0.77 14.01
CA ASP A 77 -8.24 -2.20 13.98
C ASP A 77 -7.02 -2.50 13.09
N LEU A 78 -5.85 -2.02 13.50
CA LEU A 78 -4.61 -2.22 12.74
C LEU A 78 -4.22 -3.70 12.66
N ALA A 79 -4.48 -4.47 13.73
CA ALA A 79 -4.20 -5.89 13.78
C ALA A 79 -5.10 -6.68 12.81
N GLY A 80 -6.41 -6.40 12.80
CA GLY A 80 -7.35 -6.99 11.85
C GLY A 80 -7.00 -6.64 10.41
N MET A 81 -6.60 -5.39 10.14
CA MET A 81 -6.11 -4.99 8.81
C MET A 81 -4.88 -5.77 8.36
N ARG A 82 -3.85 -5.89 9.22
CA ARG A 82 -2.64 -6.69 8.96
C ARG A 82 -3.01 -8.15 8.66
N HIS A 83 -3.84 -8.75 9.52
CA HIS A 83 -4.26 -10.15 9.37
C HIS A 83 -5.10 -10.40 8.11
N GLY A 84 -6.10 -9.56 7.84
CA GLY A 84 -6.95 -9.69 6.66
C GLY A 84 -6.15 -9.54 5.36
N ALA A 85 -5.21 -8.59 5.33
CA ALA A 85 -4.32 -8.41 4.18
C ALA A 85 -3.36 -9.59 4.00
N TYR A 86 -2.81 -10.14 5.09
CA TYR A 86 -1.99 -11.34 5.06
C TYR A 86 -2.74 -12.51 4.44
N VAL A 87 -3.93 -12.83 4.96
CA VAL A 87 -4.76 -13.96 4.48
C VAL A 87 -5.13 -13.78 3.01
N GLY A 88 -5.60 -12.59 2.62
CA GLY A 88 -5.97 -12.30 1.23
C GLY A 88 -4.78 -12.41 0.28
N ALA A 89 -3.60 -11.95 0.70
CA ALA A 89 -2.37 -12.09 -0.08
C ALA A 89 -1.90 -13.54 -0.19
N SER A 90 -2.00 -14.34 0.88
CA SER A 90 -1.69 -15.78 0.83
C SER A 90 -2.59 -16.51 -0.17
N MET A 91 -3.89 -16.23 -0.19
CA MET A 91 -4.82 -16.81 -1.17
C MET A 91 -4.46 -16.40 -2.60
N ARG A 92 -4.15 -15.12 -2.83
CA ARG A 92 -3.74 -14.62 -4.14
C ARG A 92 -2.41 -15.23 -4.61
N HIS A 93 -1.46 -15.45 -3.70
CA HIS A 93 -0.20 -16.14 -4.02
C HIS A 93 -0.43 -17.61 -4.40
N ALA A 94 -1.32 -18.31 -3.68
CA ALA A 94 -1.67 -19.69 -4.03
C ALA A 94 -2.31 -19.78 -5.43
N GLN A 95 -3.21 -18.84 -5.76
CA GLN A 95 -3.79 -18.71 -7.10
C GLN A 95 -2.73 -18.43 -8.16
N TRP A 96 -1.86 -17.44 -7.93
CA TRP A 96 -0.74 -17.15 -8.83
C TRP A 96 0.14 -18.38 -9.05
N SER A 97 0.52 -19.07 -7.98
CA SER A 97 1.36 -20.28 -8.02
C SER A 97 0.74 -21.36 -8.92
N HIS A 98 -0.58 -21.53 -8.86
CA HIS A 98 -1.31 -22.43 -9.75
C HIS A 98 -1.26 -21.97 -11.21
N VAL A 99 -1.51 -20.67 -11.47
CA VAL A 99 -1.49 -20.09 -12.82
C VAL A 99 -0.14 -20.24 -13.51
N VAL A 100 0.95 -20.10 -12.77
CA VAL A 100 2.32 -20.08 -13.34
C VAL A 100 3.09 -21.38 -13.18
N ALA A 101 2.47 -22.44 -12.62
CA ALA A 101 3.12 -23.66 -12.13
C ALA A 101 4.11 -24.31 -13.11
N ARG A 102 3.88 -24.19 -14.42
CA ARG A 102 4.71 -24.81 -15.47
C ARG A 102 5.50 -23.82 -16.32
N THR A 103 5.65 -22.59 -15.84
CA THR A 103 6.42 -21.54 -16.53
C THR A 103 7.77 -21.34 -15.85
N PRO A 104 8.85 -21.07 -16.59
CA PRO A 104 10.12 -20.69 -15.98
C PRO A 104 9.95 -19.40 -15.16
N VAL A 105 10.86 -19.18 -14.21
CA VAL A 105 10.94 -17.91 -13.48
C VAL A 105 11.15 -16.79 -14.49
N ALA A 106 10.38 -15.71 -14.36
CA ALA A 106 10.51 -14.55 -15.22
C ALA A 106 11.51 -13.55 -14.65
N THR A 107 12.23 -12.91 -15.55
CA THR A 107 13.04 -11.73 -15.28
C THR A 107 12.10 -10.58 -14.85
N PRO A 108 12.40 -9.88 -13.74
CA PRO A 108 11.58 -8.77 -13.26
C PRO A 108 11.63 -7.56 -14.21
N TRP A 109 10.61 -6.71 -14.16
CA TRP A 109 10.51 -5.50 -14.99
C TRP A 109 11.73 -4.58 -14.83
N SER A 110 12.26 -4.47 -13.61
CA SER A 110 13.43 -3.66 -13.25
C SER A 110 14.66 -3.96 -14.12
N ALA A 111 14.89 -5.21 -14.50
CA ALA A 111 16.02 -5.59 -15.36
C ALA A 111 15.85 -5.09 -16.80
N PHE A 112 14.63 -5.10 -17.34
CA PHE A 112 14.34 -4.55 -18.67
C PHE A 112 14.43 -3.02 -18.68
N LEU A 113 13.98 -2.37 -17.61
CA LEU A 113 14.12 -0.93 -17.44
C LEU A 113 15.60 -0.52 -17.31
N GLN A 114 16.39 -1.26 -16.53
CA GLN A 114 17.83 -0.99 -16.40
C GLN A 114 18.54 -1.14 -17.74
N LYS A 115 18.17 -2.14 -18.54
CA LYS A 115 18.71 -2.31 -19.90
C LYS A 115 18.37 -1.12 -20.79
N HIS A 116 17.12 -0.61 -20.73
CA HIS A 116 16.71 0.58 -21.47
C HIS A 116 17.49 1.83 -21.08
N ILE A 117 17.74 2.03 -19.78
CA ILE A 117 18.52 3.18 -19.28
C ILE A 117 19.98 3.12 -19.77
N ASN A 118 20.56 1.91 -19.82
CA ASN A 118 21.98 1.72 -20.13
C ASN A 118 22.27 1.62 -21.65
N ASP A 119 21.26 1.29 -22.47
CA ASP A 119 21.39 1.10 -23.90
C ASP A 119 20.39 1.97 -24.66
N PRO A 120 20.84 3.10 -25.26
CA PRO A 120 19.98 3.99 -26.04
C PRO A 120 19.26 3.32 -27.23
N GLN A 121 19.78 2.20 -27.75
CA GLN A 121 19.15 1.46 -28.84
C GLN A 121 18.02 0.54 -28.34
N TYR A 122 18.02 0.21 -27.04
CA TYR A 122 16.98 -0.61 -26.42
C TYR A 122 15.84 0.25 -25.94
N THR A 123 14.85 0.53 -26.80
CA THR A 123 13.74 1.44 -26.49
C THR A 123 12.79 0.91 -25.40
N MET A 124 11.96 1.79 -24.84
CA MET A 124 10.94 1.40 -23.86
C MET A 124 9.91 0.41 -24.43
N ASP A 125 9.59 0.52 -25.71
CA ASP A 125 8.71 -0.43 -26.40
C ASP A 125 9.35 -1.81 -26.51
N MET A 126 10.65 -1.87 -26.80
CA MET A 126 11.41 -3.12 -26.79
C MET A 126 11.45 -3.75 -25.39
N ALA A 127 11.68 -2.93 -24.35
CA ALA A 127 11.63 -3.38 -22.96
C ALA A 127 10.27 -3.98 -22.60
N THR A 128 9.19 -3.26 -22.90
CA THR A 128 7.80 -3.69 -22.66
C THR A 128 7.47 -4.98 -23.41
N ALA A 129 7.82 -5.05 -24.70
CA ALA A 129 7.58 -6.23 -25.51
C ALA A 129 8.37 -7.44 -25.01
N ALA A 130 9.64 -7.26 -24.63
CA ALA A 130 10.46 -8.34 -24.08
C ALA A 130 9.92 -8.86 -22.75
N TYR A 131 9.51 -7.96 -21.85
CA TYR A 131 8.87 -8.34 -20.58
C TYR A 131 7.59 -9.15 -20.80
N HIS A 132 6.74 -8.69 -21.73
CA HIS A 132 5.48 -9.34 -22.06
C HIS A 132 5.61 -10.65 -22.84
N ARG A 133 6.76 -10.93 -23.46
CA ARG A 133 7.02 -12.21 -24.15
C ARG A 133 7.37 -13.35 -23.20
N GLN A 134 7.62 -13.06 -21.93
CA GLN A 134 7.98 -14.09 -20.95
C GLN A 134 6.80 -15.04 -20.70
N PRO A 135 6.97 -16.37 -20.74
CA PRO A 135 5.87 -17.33 -20.59
C PRO A 135 5.05 -17.14 -19.31
N ARG A 136 5.72 -16.82 -18.19
CA ARG A 136 5.06 -16.54 -16.90
C ARG A 136 4.17 -15.29 -16.95
N VAL A 137 4.65 -14.22 -17.57
CA VAL A 137 3.89 -12.98 -17.76
C VAL A 137 2.71 -13.22 -18.70
N GLN A 138 2.90 -14.00 -19.76
CA GLN A 138 1.80 -14.40 -20.66
C GLN A 138 0.74 -15.22 -19.95
N ALA A 139 1.13 -16.19 -19.10
CA ALA A 139 0.19 -16.98 -18.30
C ALA A 139 -0.65 -16.09 -17.36
N MET A 140 -0.02 -15.15 -16.66
CA MET A 140 -0.74 -14.17 -15.82
C MET A 140 -1.69 -13.30 -16.64
N ARG A 141 -1.26 -12.83 -17.82
CA ARG A 141 -2.10 -12.03 -18.73
C ARG A 141 -3.30 -12.81 -19.25
N MET A 142 -3.11 -14.07 -19.64
CA MET A 142 -4.18 -14.95 -20.10
C MET A 142 -5.19 -15.22 -18.99
N HIS A 143 -4.70 -15.52 -17.78
CA HIS A 143 -5.56 -15.67 -16.60
C HIS A 143 -6.39 -14.41 -16.34
N ASN A 144 -5.75 -13.24 -16.34
CA ASN A 144 -6.43 -11.96 -16.14
C ASN A 144 -7.42 -11.59 -17.25
N ALA A 145 -7.28 -12.15 -18.45
CA ALA A 145 -8.23 -11.96 -19.55
C ALA A 145 -9.46 -12.87 -19.43
N ALA A 146 -9.31 -14.03 -18.78
CA ALA A 146 -10.37 -15.02 -18.63
C ALA A 146 -11.21 -14.86 -17.34
N VAL A 147 -10.73 -14.08 -16.36
CA VAL A 147 -11.33 -13.98 -15.03
C VAL A 147 -11.97 -12.61 -14.81
N TYR A 148 -13.23 -12.62 -14.36
CA TYR A 148 -13.98 -11.42 -13.95
C TYR A 148 -13.78 -11.03 -12.46
N GLY A 149 -12.85 -11.69 -11.77
CA GLY A 149 -12.52 -11.50 -10.35
C GLY A 149 -11.22 -10.72 -10.11
N VAL A 150 -10.58 -10.97 -8.95
CA VAL A 150 -9.32 -10.33 -8.56
C VAL A 150 -8.22 -10.70 -9.56
N ARG A 151 -7.70 -9.69 -10.25
CA ARG A 151 -6.61 -9.84 -11.22
C ARG A 151 -5.28 -10.00 -10.50
N LEU A 152 -4.36 -10.74 -11.11
CA LEU A 152 -2.97 -10.84 -10.69
C LEU A 152 -2.20 -9.64 -11.24
N ASP A 153 -1.74 -8.74 -10.38
CA ASP A 153 -0.97 -7.58 -10.83
C ASP A 153 0.37 -8.02 -11.41
N LEU A 154 0.69 -7.54 -12.62
CA LEU A 154 1.97 -7.81 -13.27
C LEU A 154 3.11 -7.03 -12.61
N GLY A 155 2.82 -5.91 -11.93
CA GLY A 155 3.79 -5.16 -11.14
C GLY A 155 4.26 -5.93 -9.90
N ASP A 156 3.45 -6.86 -9.42
CA ASP A 156 3.75 -7.71 -8.26
C ASP A 156 4.57 -8.97 -8.63
N LEU A 157 4.92 -9.17 -9.91
CA LEU A 157 5.61 -10.39 -10.36
C LEU A 157 6.86 -10.71 -9.54
N GLU A 158 7.71 -9.70 -9.30
CA GLU A 158 8.93 -9.86 -8.50
C GLU A 158 8.59 -10.37 -7.09
N MET A 159 7.51 -9.88 -6.50
CA MET A 159 7.10 -10.26 -5.16
C MET A 159 6.43 -11.62 -5.09
N PHE A 160 5.61 -11.95 -6.08
CA PHE A 160 5.09 -13.31 -6.20
C PHE A 160 6.24 -14.34 -6.28
N GLN A 161 7.30 -14.02 -7.02
CA GLN A 161 8.48 -14.87 -7.16
C GLN A 161 9.35 -14.93 -5.89
N ALA A 162 9.27 -13.94 -5.00
CA ALA A 162 9.94 -13.96 -3.70
C ALA A 162 9.33 -14.98 -2.71
N GLY A 163 8.11 -15.47 -3.00
CA GLY A 163 7.47 -16.56 -2.26
C GLY A 163 6.27 -16.12 -1.42
N ALA A 164 5.50 -17.12 -0.95
CA ALA A 164 4.21 -16.90 -0.30
C ALA A 164 4.29 -16.04 0.96
N ALA A 165 5.26 -16.35 1.83
CA ALA A 165 5.45 -15.61 3.09
C ALA A 165 5.89 -14.15 2.83
N ALA A 166 6.79 -13.93 1.88
CA ALA A 166 7.22 -12.59 1.50
C ALA A 166 6.05 -11.75 0.97
N TYR A 167 5.29 -12.31 0.01
CA TYR A 167 4.11 -11.66 -0.55
C TYR A 167 3.07 -11.31 0.53
N ALA A 168 2.76 -12.25 1.42
CA ALA A 168 1.77 -12.05 2.48
C ALA A 168 2.23 -11.01 3.54
N ASN A 169 3.49 -11.09 3.99
CA ASN A 169 4.05 -10.13 4.94
C ASN A 169 4.09 -8.71 4.38
N PHE A 170 4.47 -8.56 3.11
CA PHE A 170 4.46 -7.26 2.45
C PHE A 170 3.08 -6.63 2.43
N HIS A 171 2.05 -7.38 2.02
CA HIS A 171 0.69 -6.85 2.02
C HIS A 171 0.15 -6.56 3.42
N SER A 172 0.54 -7.36 4.42
CA SER A 172 0.25 -7.07 5.83
C SER A 172 0.81 -5.71 6.26
N LEU A 173 2.08 -5.41 5.97
CA LEU A 173 2.69 -4.11 6.29
C LEU A 173 2.08 -2.97 5.47
N TRP A 174 1.92 -3.16 4.16
CA TRP A 174 1.37 -2.16 3.26
C TRP A 174 -0.09 -1.78 3.59
N ALA A 175 -0.86 -2.70 4.18
CA ALA A 175 -2.24 -2.43 4.60
C ALA A 175 -2.33 -1.26 5.60
N VAL A 176 -1.34 -1.12 6.49
CA VAL A 176 -1.32 -0.10 7.54
C VAL A 176 -0.37 1.06 7.26
N CYS A 177 0.71 0.84 6.51
CA CYS A 177 1.74 1.86 6.23
C CYS A 177 1.60 2.53 4.85
N THR A 178 1.03 1.84 3.86
CA THR A 178 0.74 2.36 2.52
C THR A 178 1.99 2.69 1.69
N ASP A 179 2.00 3.78 0.91
CA ASP A 179 3.09 4.12 -0.01
C ASP A 179 4.09 5.13 0.59
N ALA A 180 3.65 5.95 1.54
CA ALA A 180 4.48 6.88 2.28
C ALA A 180 3.93 7.12 3.70
N PHE A 181 4.77 7.60 4.62
CA PHE A 181 4.41 7.88 6.00
C PHE A 181 5.01 9.22 6.44
N LEU A 182 4.20 10.15 6.95
CA LEU A 182 4.66 11.37 7.60
C LEU A 182 4.61 11.18 9.12
N THR A 183 5.76 11.27 9.77
CA THR A 183 5.91 11.17 11.23
C THR A 183 5.36 12.41 11.94
N ALA A 184 5.09 12.32 13.24
CA ALA A 184 4.72 13.47 14.07
C ALA A 184 5.84 14.54 14.07
N GLU A 185 7.09 14.12 13.94
CA GLU A 185 8.26 15.00 13.87
C GLU A 185 8.37 15.74 12.52
N GLY A 186 7.55 15.37 11.54
CA GLY A 186 7.56 15.92 10.18
C GLY A 186 8.55 15.26 9.24
N GLU A 187 9.25 14.19 9.67
CA GLU A 187 10.03 13.34 8.76
C GLU A 187 9.10 12.57 7.83
N ARG A 188 9.40 12.62 6.53
CA ARG A 188 8.72 11.84 5.50
C ARG A 188 9.47 10.54 5.23
N LEU A 189 8.86 9.41 5.58
CA LEU A 189 9.32 8.07 5.24
C LEU A 189 8.71 7.68 3.88
N GLU A 190 9.55 7.39 2.91
CA GLU A 190 9.15 6.91 1.59
C GLU A 190 10.23 5.99 0.99
N PRO A 191 9.86 5.11 0.05
CA PRO A 191 10.85 4.30 -0.65
C PRO A 191 11.79 5.17 -1.49
N ALA A 192 13.10 4.85 -1.46
CA ALA A 192 14.12 5.59 -2.19
C ALA A 192 13.97 5.51 -3.72
N SER A 193 13.31 4.46 -4.22
CA SER A 193 12.99 4.29 -5.63
C SER A 193 11.78 3.36 -5.81
N ALA A 194 11.33 3.20 -7.06
CA ALA A 194 10.30 2.21 -7.39
C ALA A 194 10.76 0.74 -7.27
N HIS A 195 12.03 0.47 -6.96
CA HIS A 195 12.53 -0.88 -6.77
C HIS A 195 11.89 -1.55 -5.55
N PHE A 196 11.66 -2.85 -5.69
CA PHE A 196 10.94 -3.63 -4.68
C PHE A 196 11.69 -3.65 -3.33
N ALA A 197 13.02 -3.76 -3.36
CA ALA A 197 13.87 -3.70 -2.17
C ALA A 197 13.72 -2.40 -1.36
N ASP A 198 13.57 -1.26 -2.05
CA ASP A 198 13.39 0.03 -1.40
C ASP A 198 12.00 0.16 -0.77
N ARG A 199 10.97 -0.42 -1.42
CA ARG A 199 9.62 -0.53 -0.84
C ARG A 199 9.60 -1.38 0.43
N ILE A 200 10.34 -2.50 0.46
CA ILE A 200 10.48 -3.32 1.67
C ILE A 200 11.18 -2.52 2.77
N SER A 201 12.30 -1.87 2.46
CA SER A 201 13.07 -1.07 3.43
C SER A 201 12.23 0.05 4.03
N TYR A 202 11.41 0.72 3.21
CA TYR A 202 10.46 1.71 3.67
C TYR A 202 9.39 1.09 4.58
N LEU A 203 8.73 0.00 4.17
CA LEU A 203 7.66 -0.61 4.96
C LEU A 203 8.15 -1.11 6.32
N ASP A 204 9.36 -1.65 6.38
CA ASP A 204 10.02 -2.07 7.62
C ASP A 204 10.23 -0.87 8.57
N ARG A 205 10.78 0.24 8.06
CA ARG A 205 10.93 1.49 8.83
C ARG A 205 9.58 2.05 9.30
N ALA A 206 8.62 2.15 8.40
CA ALA A 206 7.30 2.72 8.69
C ALA A 206 6.52 1.87 9.70
N ALA A 207 6.64 0.54 9.62
CA ALA A 207 6.02 -0.37 10.57
C ALA A 207 6.64 -0.26 11.97
N ARG A 208 7.98 -0.17 12.07
CA ARG A 208 8.65 0.08 13.36
C ARG A 208 8.25 1.42 13.96
N TYR A 209 8.15 2.47 13.13
CA TYR A 209 7.67 3.77 13.60
C TYR A 209 6.23 3.67 14.12
N LEU A 210 5.32 3.08 13.34
CA LEU A 210 3.93 2.87 13.73
C LEU A 210 3.81 2.08 15.05
N ASP A 211 4.61 1.03 15.22
CA ASP A 211 4.59 0.18 16.42
C ASP A 211 5.24 0.88 17.64
N SER A 212 5.91 2.03 17.45
CA SER A 212 6.45 2.86 18.53
C SER A 212 5.49 3.96 19.00
N LEU A 213 4.38 4.18 18.28
CA LEU A 213 3.41 5.22 18.60
C LEU A 213 2.54 4.85 19.81
N ASP A 214 2.14 5.87 20.57
CA ASP A 214 1.18 5.71 21.67
C ASP A 214 -0.25 5.54 21.14
N ASP A 215 -1.04 4.74 21.85
CA ASP A 215 -2.44 4.44 21.55
C ASP A 215 -3.36 5.67 21.42
N SER A 216 -2.97 6.80 22.02
CA SER A 216 -3.67 8.08 21.93
C SER A 216 -3.30 8.91 20.69
N GLN A 217 -2.15 8.64 20.07
CA GLN A 217 -1.75 9.31 18.83
C GLN A 217 -2.73 8.99 17.72
N ARG A 218 -2.84 9.92 16.77
CA ARG A 218 -3.84 9.88 15.72
C ARG A 218 -3.17 9.64 14.38
N LEU A 219 -3.78 8.76 13.60
CA LEU A 219 -3.40 8.52 12.21
C LEU A 219 -4.45 9.07 11.26
N LEU A 220 -4.01 9.47 10.09
CA LEU A 220 -4.86 9.88 8.97
C LEU A 220 -4.29 9.35 7.66
N ALA A 221 -5.14 8.72 6.86
CA ALA A 221 -4.83 8.35 5.49
C ALA A 221 -5.24 9.47 4.52
N VAL A 222 -4.30 9.85 3.65
CA VAL A 222 -4.46 10.92 2.66
C VAL A 222 -4.10 10.38 1.28
N THR A 223 -5.01 10.53 0.32
CA THR A 223 -4.70 10.34 -1.10
C THR A 223 -3.99 11.59 -1.62
N LEU A 224 -2.79 11.41 -2.14
CA LEU A 224 -1.97 12.49 -2.67
C LEU A 224 -2.47 12.91 -4.05
N HIS A 225 -2.57 14.21 -4.29
CA HIS A 225 -2.80 14.72 -5.64
C HIS A 225 -1.47 14.71 -6.39
N GLN A 226 -1.44 14.04 -7.55
CA GLN A 226 -0.29 14.13 -8.44
C GLN A 226 -0.29 15.53 -9.06
N SER A 227 0.69 16.34 -8.67
CA SER A 227 1.04 17.60 -9.34
C SER A 227 1.80 17.34 -10.63
#